data_AF-W2Q5B8-F1
#
_entry.id   AF-W2Q5B8-F1
#
_cell.length_a   1.000
_cell.length_b   1.000
_cell.length_c   1.000
_cell.angle_alpha   90.00
_cell.angle_beta   90.00
_cell.angle_gamma   90.00
#
_symmetry.space_group_name_H-M   'P 1'
#
loop_
_entity.id
_entity.type
_entity.pdbx_description
1 polymer ?
#
loop_
_entity_poly.entity_id
_entity_poly.type
_entity_poly.pdbx_seq_one_letter_code
_entity_poly.pdbx_strand_id
1 'polypeptide(L)'
;MPTAADLELAAARVNLCLGAERQLLARNAQKRRLPVTIVTGFLGAGKTSLLQHVLQHKLNLRVACAVSDLAAINVDALLVANQLAGNGNKLFELKADPNSSLDAFKDAVWQVLNEDDDAAALGHVDYLVMETSGTTDPTQLVAAVQEKFGKMT
;
A
#
# COMPACT_ATOMS: atom_id res chain seq x y z
N MET A 1 -16.45 6.26 27.30
CA MET A 1 -14.98 6.31 27.42
C MET A 1 -14.43 5.02 26.82
N PRO A 2 -13.33 5.06 26.05
CA PRO A 2 -12.76 3.84 25.47
C PRO A 2 -12.28 2.90 26.59
N THR A 3 -12.45 1.60 26.39
CA THR A 3 -12.07 0.54 27.33
C THR A 3 -10.54 0.31 27.32
N ALA A 4 -10.01 -0.41 28.31
CA ALA A 4 -8.60 -0.77 28.35
C ALA A 4 -8.17 -1.59 27.12
N ALA A 5 -9.06 -2.46 26.61
CA ALA A 5 -8.85 -3.19 25.36
C ALA A 5 -8.85 -2.25 24.13
N ASP A 6 -9.70 -1.22 24.12
CA ASP A 6 -9.70 -0.21 23.05
C ASP A 6 -8.41 0.62 23.05
N LEU A 7 -7.85 0.90 24.23
CA LEU A 7 -6.59 1.62 24.40
C LEU A 7 -5.38 0.76 24.03
N GLU A 8 -5.39 -0.53 24.37
CA GLU A 8 -4.33 -1.49 24.01
C GLU A 8 -4.37 -1.80 22.50
N LEU A 9 -5.56 -1.93 21.92
CA LEU A 9 -5.77 -2.02 20.47
C LEU A 9 -5.35 -0.73 19.77
N ALA A 10 -5.60 0.45 20.35
CA ALA A 10 -5.12 1.72 19.80
C ALA A 10 -3.60 1.85 19.86
N ALA A 11 -2.95 1.34 20.92
CA ALA A 11 -1.50 1.37 21.11
C ALA A 11 -0.75 0.36 20.23
N ALA A 12 -1.40 -0.75 19.86
CA ALA A 12 -0.83 -1.77 18.97
C ALA A 12 -0.94 -1.44 17.47
N ARG A 13 -1.64 -0.36 17.10
CA ARG A 13 -1.92 -0.03 15.70
C ARG A 13 -0.76 0.70 15.05
N VAL A 14 -0.03 -0.01 14.20
CA VAL A 14 0.66 0.63 13.08
C VAL A 14 -0.39 1.02 12.05
N ASN A 15 -0.97 2.22 12.16
CA ASN A 15 -1.93 2.72 11.18
C ASN A 15 -1.20 3.54 10.10
N LEU A 16 -0.64 2.83 9.11
CA LEU A 16 -0.02 3.44 7.92
C LEU A 16 -0.99 4.37 7.17
N CYS A 17 -2.29 4.13 7.32
CA CYS A 17 -3.32 4.84 6.59
C CYS A 17 -3.88 6.09 7.33
N LEU A 18 -3.39 6.41 8.53
CA LEU A 18 -3.95 7.49 9.37
C LEU A 18 -3.87 8.88 8.71
N GLY A 19 -2.84 9.12 7.90
CA GLY A 19 -2.72 10.34 7.10
C GLY A 19 -3.77 10.42 5.98
N ALA A 20 -4.02 9.32 5.29
CA ALA A 20 -5.03 9.22 4.25
C ALA A 20 -6.46 9.32 4.81
N GLU A 21 -6.69 8.70 5.96
CA GLU A 21 -7.94 8.79 6.72
C GLU A 21 -8.28 10.26 7.04
N ARG A 22 -7.31 11.02 7.57
CA ARG A 22 -7.48 12.45 7.83
C ARG A 22 -7.78 13.25 6.57
N GLN A 23 -7.13 12.94 5.44
CA GLN A 23 -7.37 13.64 4.17
C GLN A 23 -8.76 13.36 3.60
N LEU A 24 -9.24 12.12 3.67
CA LEU A 24 -10.60 11.75 3.23
C LEU A 24 -11.66 12.40 4.09
N LEU A 25 -11.46 12.42 5.41
CA LEU A 25 -12.36 13.09 6.35
C LEU A 25 -12.36 14.62 6.18
N ALA A 26 -11.23 15.22 5.80
CA ALA A 26 -11.08 16.66 5.60
C ALA A 26 -11.62 17.20 4.27
N ARG A 27 -12.23 16.33 3.43
CA ARG A 27 -12.74 16.54 2.07
C ARG A 27 -12.94 18.02 1.65
N ASN A 28 -11.84 18.68 1.29
CA ASN A 28 -11.82 19.93 0.55
C ASN A 28 -11.12 19.67 -0.77
N ALA A 29 -11.91 19.80 -1.84
CA ALA A 29 -11.57 19.43 -3.20
C ALA A 29 -10.62 20.45 -3.84
N GLN A 30 -9.31 20.29 -3.67
CA GLN A 30 -8.35 20.77 -4.66
C GLN A 30 -7.18 19.79 -4.75
N LYS A 31 -7.14 19.05 -5.88
CA LYS A 31 -6.19 17.98 -6.24
C LYS A 31 -6.17 16.81 -5.24
N ARG A 32 -7.00 15.80 -5.53
CA ARG A 32 -6.96 14.50 -4.86
C ARG A 32 -5.57 13.89 -5.10
N ARG A 33 -4.73 13.83 -4.07
CA ARG A 33 -3.46 13.10 -4.10
C ARG A 33 -3.75 11.69 -3.60
N LEU A 34 -3.28 10.67 -4.31
CA LEU A 34 -3.30 9.30 -3.82
C LEU A 34 -2.16 9.15 -2.80
N PRO A 35 -2.44 8.89 -1.52
CA PRO A 35 -1.39 8.62 -0.55
C PRO A 35 -0.80 7.24 -0.82
N VAL A 36 0.54 7.17 -0.83
CA VAL A 36 1.28 5.94 -1.13
C VAL A 36 2.24 5.62 0.01
N THR A 37 2.32 4.36 0.41
CA THR A 37 3.37 3.86 1.32
C THR A 37 4.12 2.71 0.69
N ILE A 38 5.44 2.77 0.79
CA ILE A 38 6.35 1.73 0.33
C ILE A 38 6.89 1.00 1.54
N VAL A 39 6.60 -0.30 1.65
CA VAL A 39 7.17 -1.21 2.64
C VAL A 39 8.38 -1.88 2.00
N THR A 40 9.57 -1.44 2.39
CA THR A 40 10.85 -1.94 1.86
C THR A 40 11.78 -2.41 2.98
N GLY A 41 12.77 -3.23 2.63
CA GLY A 41 13.66 -3.91 3.57
C GLY A 41 14.13 -5.25 3.05
N PHE A 42 15.24 -5.75 3.58
CA PHE A 42 15.83 -7.02 3.18
C PHE A 42 14.91 -8.23 3.42
N LEU A 43 15.24 -9.37 2.80
CA LEU A 43 14.55 -10.64 3.01
C LEU A 43 14.54 -10.99 4.51
N GLY A 44 13.40 -11.47 5.01
CA GLY A 44 13.24 -11.82 6.43
C GLY A 44 12.96 -10.63 7.37
N ALA A 45 12.92 -9.39 6.88
CA ALA A 45 12.61 -8.21 7.70
C ALA A 45 11.15 -8.09 8.18
N GLY A 46 10.29 -9.05 7.83
CA GLY A 46 8.87 -9.06 8.24
C GLY A 46 7.94 -8.16 7.43
N LYS A 47 8.35 -7.73 6.23
CA LYS A 47 7.57 -6.84 5.34
C LYS A 47 6.14 -7.33 5.08
N THR A 48 6.00 -8.57 4.62
CA THR A 48 4.71 -9.18 4.31
C THR A 48 3.84 -9.34 5.56
N SER A 49 4.44 -9.69 6.70
CA SER A 49 3.71 -9.76 7.98
C SER A 49 3.18 -8.39 8.42
N LEU A 50 3.98 -7.33 8.26
CA LEU A 50 3.54 -5.96 8.51
C LEU A 50 2.42 -5.56 7.56
N LEU A 51 2.55 -5.85 6.27
CA LEU A 51 1.54 -5.56 5.26
C LEU A 51 0.20 -6.24 5.61
N GLN A 52 0.23 -7.52 5.95
CA GLN A 52 -0.96 -8.27 6.37
C GLN A 52 -1.62 -7.67 7.60
N HIS A 53 -0.83 -7.36 8.63
CA HIS A 53 -1.33 -6.74 9.85
C HIS A 53 -2.00 -5.38 9.56
N VAL A 54 -1.39 -4.55 8.72
CA VAL A 54 -1.95 -3.24 8.35
C VAL A 54 -3.24 -3.40 7.55
N LEU A 55 -3.29 -4.31 6.57
CA LEU A 55 -4.47 -4.55 5.75
C LEU A 55 -5.64 -5.15 6.55
N GLN A 56 -5.38 -5.93 7.60
CA GLN A 56 -6.39 -6.37 8.58
C GLN A 56 -7.02 -5.21 9.35
N HIS A 57 -6.28 -4.11 9.51
CA HIS A 57 -6.68 -2.95 10.31
C HIS A 57 -6.90 -1.68 9.48
N LYS A 58 -7.10 -1.81 8.16
CA LYS A 58 -7.26 -0.70 7.18
C LYS A 58 -8.56 0.11 7.31
N LEU A 59 -9.30 -0.07 8.40
CA LEU A 59 -10.60 0.58 8.65
C LEU A 59 -11.53 0.47 7.41
N ASN A 60 -12.13 1.58 6.99
CA ASN A 60 -13.07 1.67 5.87
C ASN A 60 -12.44 2.19 4.58
N LEU A 61 -11.10 2.13 4.45
CA LEU A 61 -10.41 2.60 3.26
C LEU A 61 -10.46 1.55 2.16
N ARG A 62 -10.68 1.99 0.93
CA ARG A 62 -10.41 1.15 -0.25
C ARG A 62 -8.94 1.20 -0.56
N VAL A 63 -8.26 0.10 -0.29
CA VAL A 63 -6.81 0.00 -0.43
C VAL A 63 -6.47 -0.75 -1.71
N ALA A 64 -5.59 -0.16 -2.51
CA ALA A 64 -4.80 -0.85 -3.51
C ALA A 64 -3.52 -1.37 -2.87
N CYS A 65 -3.16 -2.62 -3.15
CA CYS A 65 -1.92 -3.21 -2.73
C CYS A 65 -1.12 -3.64 -3.95
N ALA A 66 0.15 -3.25 -4.06
CA ALA A 66 1.06 -3.69 -5.11
C ALA A 66 2.19 -4.50 -4.49
N VAL A 67 2.44 -5.71 -4.97
CA VAL A 67 3.48 -6.60 -4.39
C VAL A 67 4.48 -6.95 -5.48
N SER A 68 5.76 -6.59 -5.29
CA SER A 68 6.83 -6.97 -6.21
C SER A 68 7.47 -8.27 -5.76
N ASP A 69 7.34 -9.30 -6.59
CA ASP A 69 7.92 -10.64 -6.44
C ASP A 69 7.19 -11.59 -5.46
N LEU A 70 6.71 -12.70 -6.04
CA LEU A 70 6.11 -13.88 -5.40
C LEU A 70 7.18 -14.94 -5.05
N ALA A 71 8.43 -14.53 -4.84
CA ALA A 71 9.55 -15.43 -4.62
C ALA A 71 9.60 -15.97 -3.18
N ALA A 72 8.55 -16.70 -2.78
CA ALA A 72 8.59 -17.85 -1.88
C ALA A 72 7.20 -18.53 -1.84
N ILE A 73 6.76 -19.06 -3.00
CA ILE A 73 5.48 -19.80 -3.15
C ILE A 73 4.29 -18.81 -3.08
N ASN A 74 3.26 -19.03 -3.91
CA ASN A 74 2.01 -18.26 -4.05
C ASN A 74 1.24 -17.91 -2.75
N VAL A 75 1.76 -18.18 -1.56
CA VAL A 75 1.12 -17.99 -0.26
C VAL A 75 0.96 -16.49 0.05
N ASP A 76 1.93 -15.64 -0.28
CA ASP A 76 1.91 -14.23 0.15
C ASP A 76 0.80 -13.41 -0.51
N ALA A 77 0.61 -13.54 -1.83
CA ALA A 77 -0.50 -12.91 -2.53
C ALA A 77 -1.85 -13.50 -2.11
N LEU A 78 -1.94 -14.80 -1.83
CA LEU A 78 -3.17 -15.41 -1.31
C LEU A 78 -3.51 -14.87 0.10
N LEU A 79 -2.51 -14.72 0.96
CA LEU A 79 -2.67 -14.16 2.30
C LEU A 79 -3.11 -12.69 2.23
N VAL A 80 -2.51 -11.89 1.36
CA VAL A 80 -2.89 -10.50 1.13
C VAL A 80 -4.28 -10.40 0.48
N ALA A 81 -4.57 -11.23 -0.53
CA ALA A 81 -5.86 -11.27 -1.22
C ALA A 81 -7.01 -11.56 -0.24
N ASN A 82 -6.81 -12.47 0.71
CA ASN A 82 -7.77 -12.71 1.78
C ASN A 82 -8.07 -11.47 2.63
N GLN A 83 -7.06 -10.61 2.89
CA GLN A 83 -7.27 -9.33 3.59
C GLN A 83 -7.91 -8.26 2.71
N LEU A 84 -7.84 -8.41 1.39
CA LEU A 84 -8.45 -7.50 0.43
C LEU A 84 -9.86 -7.94 0.02
N ALA A 85 -10.34 -9.11 0.46
CA ALA A 85 -11.69 -9.60 0.19
C ALA A 85 -12.75 -8.60 0.70
N GLY A 86 -13.31 -7.81 -0.22
CA GLY A 86 -14.28 -6.75 0.07
C GLY A 86 -14.40 -5.76 -1.08
N ASN A 87 -15.54 -5.09 -1.18
CA ASN A 87 -15.84 -4.21 -2.31
C ASN A 87 -14.89 -3.01 -2.37
N GLY A 88 -14.23 -2.81 -3.51
CA GLY A 88 -13.41 -1.64 -3.83
C GLY A 88 -11.92 -1.73 -3.44
N ASN A 89 -11.47 -2.82 -2.82
CA ASN A 89 -10.04 -3.08 -2.65
C ASN A 89 -9.44 -3.70 -3.92
N LYS A 90 -8.14 -3.49 -4.16
CA LYS A 90 -7.46 -3.99 -5.36
C LYS A 90 -6.09 -4.58 -5.03
N LEU A 91 -5.73 -5.68 -5.69
CA LEU A 91 -4.41 -6.31 -5.61
C LEU A 91 -3.76 -6.24 -6.98
N PHE A 92 -2.53 -5.74 -7.02
CA PHE A 92 -1.69 -5.66 -8.21
C PHE A 92 -0.44 -6.50 -7.99
N GLU A 93 -0.22 -7.45 -8.88
CA GLU A 93 1.02 -8.21 -8.92
C GLU A 93 2.01 -7.47 -9.82
N LEU A 94 3.11 -7.02 -9.24
CA LEU A 94 4.18 -6.36 -9.99
C LEU A 94 5.16 -7.40 -10.48
N LYS A 95 5.33 -7.48 -11.80
CA LYS A 95 6.37 -8.31 -12.40
C LYS A 95 7.73 -7.74 -11.97
N ALA A 96 8.49 -8.57 -11.28
CA ALA A 96 9.79 -8.20 -10.75
C ALA A 96 10.77 -7.97 -11.91
N ASP A 97 11.17 -6.73 -12.11
CA ASP A 97 12.48 -6.42 -12.65
C ASP A 97 13.32 -5.81 -11.52
N PRO A 98 14.33 -6.54 -11.00
CA PRO A 98 15.16 -6.07 -9.90
C PRO A 98 15.96 -4.80 -10.23
N ASN A 99 16.10 -4.44 -11.50
CA ASN A 99 16.74 -3.20 -11.95
C ASN A 99 15.76 -2.03 -12.16
N SER A 100 14.46 -2.24 -12.03
CA SER A 100 13.44 -1.21 -12.32
C SER A 100 12.28 -1.19 -11.31
N SER A 101 12.57 -1.42 -10.02
CA SER A 101 11.61 -1.26 -8.91
C SER A 101 10.85 0.08 -8.94
N LEU A 102 11.46 1.14 -9.46
CA LEU A 102 10.83 2.44 -9.70
C LEU A 102 9.84 2.43 -10.87
N ASP A 103 10.09 1.68 -11.94
CA ASP A 103 9.15 1.54 -13.06
C ASP A 103 7.96 0.69 -12.65
N ALA A 104 8.20 -0.43 -11.95
CA ALA A 104 7.12 -1.21 -11.34
C ALA A 104 6.24 -0.38 -10.38
N PHE A 105 6.85 0.50 -9.58
CA PHE A 105 6.12 1.46 -8.75
C PHE A 105 5.27 2.43 -9.58
N LYS A 106 5.81 2.97 -10.69
CA LYS A 106 5.05 3.86 -11.58
C LYS A 106 3.88 3.13 -12.22
N ASP A 107 4.08 1.91 -12.68
CA ASP A 107 3.04 1.11 -13.32
C ASP A 107 1.91 0.84 -12.32
N ALA A 108 2.24 0.52 -11.08
CA ALA A 108 1.25 0.37 -9.99
C ALA A 108 0.44 1.66 -9.77
N VAL A 109 1.13 2.80 -9.64
CA VAL A 109 0.48 4.10 -9.43
C VAL A 109 -0.38 4.48 -10.63
N TRP A 110 0.13 4.29 -11.85
CA TRP A 110 -0.56 4.58 -13.09
C TRP A 110 -1.82 3.72 -13.24
N GLN A 111 -1.73 2.42 -12.95
CA GLN A 111 -2.87 1.52 -13.00
C GLN A 111 -3.95 1.93 -12.00
N VAL A 112 -3.58 2.26 -10.76
CA VAL A 112 -4.54 2.73 -9.74
C VAL A 112 -5.22 4.04 -10.15
N LEU A 113 -4.49 4.95 -10.80
CA LEU A 113 -5.04 6.26 -11.22
C LEU A 113 -5.90 6.19 -12.49
N ASN A 114 -5.61 5.29 -13.44
CA ASN A 114 -6.33 5.21 -14.72
C ASN A 114 -7.52 4.27 -14.70
N GLU A 115 -7.65 3.40 -13.70
CA GLU A 115 -8.86 2.57 -13.53
C GLU A 115 -10.10 3.37 -13.11
N ASP A 116 -9.98 4.68 -12.85
CA ASP A 116 -11.09 5.59 -12.53
C ASP A 116 -11.91 6.04 -13.77
N ASP A 117 -11.46 5.76 -15.01
CA ASP A 117 -12.17 6.19 -16.23
C ASP A 117 -13.41 5.33 -16.57
N ASP A 118 -13.50 4.10 -16.07
CA ASP A 118 -14.74 3.29 -16.10
C ASP A 118 -15.61 3.64 -14.89
N ALA A 119 -16.25 4.80 -14.95
CA ALA A 119 -17.08 5.42 -13.90
C ALA A 119 -18.22 4.55 -13.34
N ALA A 120 -18.43 3.34 -13.86
CA ALA A 120 -19.51 2.43 -13.49
C ALA A 120 -19.07 1.14 -12.77
N ALA A 121 -17.79 0.75 -12.73
CA ALA A 121 -17.44 -0.62 -12.33
C ALA A 121 -16.78 -0.77 -10.95
N LEU A 122 -15.81 0.06 -10.55
CA LEU A 122 -15.07 -0.18 -9.30
C LEU A 122 -14.66 1.15 -8.65
N GLY A 123 -15.29 1.47 -7.52
CA GLY A 123 -15.13 2.76 -6.86
C GLY A 123 -13.67 3.14 -6.54
N HIS A 124 -13.41 4.44 -6.58
CA HIS A 124 -12.13 5.09 -6.32
C HIS A 124 -11.28 4.47 -5.20
N VAL A 125 -9.99 4.26 -5.45
CA VAL A 125 -9.04 3.85 -4.40
C VAL A 125 -8.71 5.03 -3.50
N ASP A 126 -8.63 4.77 -2.20
CA ASP A 126 -8.35 5.76 -1.16
C ASP A 126 -6.88 5.79 -0.75
N TYR A 127 -6.16 4.69 -0.94
CA TYR A 127 -4.79 4.49 -0.50
C TYR A 127 -4.06 3.41 -1.30
N LEU A 128 -2.77 3.60 -1.59
CA LEU A 128 -1.91 2.58 -2.18
C LEU A 128 -0.80 2.17 -1.20
N VAL A 129 -0.65 0.87 -0.98
CA VAL A 129 0.51 0.30 -0.31
C VAL A 129 1.29 -0.57 -1.28
N MET A 130 2.62 -0.45 -1.29
CA MET A 130 3.50 -1.27 -2.11
C MET A 130 4.51 -2.01 -1.24
N GLU A 131 4.58 -3.33 -1.37
CA GLU A 131 5.69 -4.13 -0.83
C GLU A 131 6.75 -4.32 -1.91
N THR A 132 8.01 -4.04 -1.56
CA THR A 132 9.15 -4.33 -2.43
C THR A 132 9.75 -5.70 -2.15
N SER A 133 10.50 -6.24 -3.12
CA SER A 133 11.22 -7.49 -2.95
C SER A 133 12.25 -7.39 -1.82
N GLY A 134 12.50 -8.52 -1.16
CA GLY A 134 13.54 -8.64 -0.13
C GLY A 134 14.96 -8.54 -0.66
N THR A 135 15.15 -8.58 -1.98
CA THR A 135 16.45 -8.40 -2.64
C THR A 135 16.69 -6.97 -3.12
N THR A 136 15.67 -6.10 -3.07
CA THR A 136 15.80 -4.68 -3.42
C THR A 136 16.60 -3.96 -2.34
N ASP A 137 17.63 -3.20 -2.74
CA ASP A 137 18.35 -2.30 -1.84
C ASP A 137 17.43 -1.13 -1.42
N PRO A 138 17.05 -1.04 -0.13
CA PRO A 138 16.16 0.01 0.35
C PRO A 138 16.73 1.42 0.15
N THR A 139 18.06 1.56 0.20
CA THR A 139 18.72 2.86 0.09
C THR A 139 18.60 3.41 -1.33
N GLN A 140 18.87 2.56 -2.32
CA GLN A 140 18.75 2.91 -3.73
C GLN A 140 17.30 3.22 -4.11
N LEU A 141 16.35 2.45 -3.61
CA LEU A 141 14.93 2.67 -3.84
C LEU A 141 14.48 4.03 -3.27
N VAL A 142 14.80 4.32 -2.01
CA VAL A 142 14.41 5.59 -1.37
C VAL A 142 15.03 6.77 -2.10
N ALA A 143 16.30 6.68 -2.50
CA ALA A 143 16.96 7.72 -3.29
C ALA A 143 16.25 7.94 -4.63
N ALA A 144 15.95 6.88 -5.37
CA ALA A 144 15.28 6.94 -6.66
C ALA A 144 13.86 7.52 -6.58
N VAL A 145 13.09 7.13 -5.55
CA VAL A 145 11.75 7.68 -5.30
C VAL A 145 11.83 9.16 -4.92
N GLN A 146 12.78 9.55 -4.06
CA GLN A 146 12.97 10.94 -3.65
C GLN A 146 13.44 11.84 -4.80
N GLU A 147 14.34 11.35 -5.65
CA GLU A 147 14.81 12.05 -6.85
C GLU A 147 13.63 12.34 -7.78
N LYS A 148 12.75 11.34 -7.99
CA LYS A 148 11.66 11.45 -8.98
C LYS A 148 10.41 12.16 -8.46
N PHE A 149 10.00 11.90 -7.23
CA PHE A 149 8.73 12.36 -6.66
C PHE A 149 8.90 13.44 -5.58
N GLY A 150 10.13 13.79 -5.24
CA GLY A 150 10.45 14.71 -4.17
C GLY A 150 10.46 14.03 -2.79
N LYS A 151 10.69 14.84 -1.75
CA LYS A 151 10.86 14.34 -0.39
C LYS A 151 9.59 13.65 0.12
N MET A 152 9.70 12.38 0.48
CA MET A 152 8.65 11.64 1.20
C MET A 152 8.53 12.16 2.63
N THR A 153 7.31 12.20 3.17
CA THR A 153 6.98 12.74 4.51
C THR A 153 6.58 11.67 5.49
#